data_AF-A0A3P5XE26-F1
#
_entry.id   AF-A0A3P5XE26-F1
#
_cell.length_a   1.000
_cell.length_b   1.000
_cell.length_c   1.000
_cell.angle_alpha   90.00
_cell.angle_beta   90.00
_cell.angle_gamma   90.00
#
_symmetry.space_group_name_H-M   'P 1'
#
loop_
_entity.id
_entity.type
_entity.pdbx_description
1 polymer ?
#
loop_
_entity_poly.entity_id
_entity_poly.type
_entity_poly.pdbx_seq_one_letter_code
_entity_poly.pdbx_strand_id
1 'polypeptide(L)'
;MTAMSQLRAQQVSTPTPGVRQRTSVSAAAPALRFADEEAEVRAVARGTTQAAMEVLAGIRPIHQLARRLDPGCLAALQHRAALIRHEVLRTGSPNLAKLHRNSMVRSVRVCEVSDGIYEASAVVADDIRVRAVALRLERSKDVWRVTELQVG
;
A
#
# COMPACT_ATOMS: atom_id res chain seq x y z
N MET A 1 77.61 -43.69 30.22
CA MET A 1 77.90 -42.64 31.23
C MET A 1 78.45 -41.41 30.51
N THR A 2 77.66 -40.32 30.48
CA THR A 2 78.06 -38.90 30.35
C THR A 2 78.73 -38.46 29.03
N ALA A 3 78.00 -38.02 27.97
CA ALA A 3 77.34 -36.71 27.73
C ALA A 3 78.32 -35.51 27.65
N MET A 4 78.68 -35.04 26.44
CA MET A 4 78.06 -33.93 25.66
C MET A 4 78.41 -32.54 26.25
N SER A 5 79.33 -31.75 25.70
CA SER A 5 79.44 -31.12 24.36
C SER A 5 78.52 -29.92 24.13
N GLN A 6 79.19 -28.77 23.98
CA GLN A 6 78.88 -27.59 23.15
C GLN A 6 77.79 -26.59 23.56
N LEU A 7 78.31 -25.40 23.83
CA LEU A 7 77.69 -24.08 23.74
C LEU A 7 77.16 -23.86 22.30
N ARG A 8 75.85 -23.61 22.14
CA ARG A 8 75.27 -23.18 20.87
C ARG A 8 74.32 -22.01 21.09
N ALA A 9 74.52 -20.99 20.28
CA ALA A 9 73.74 -19.76 20.19
C ALA A 9 72.23 -20.03 20.10
N GLN A 10 71.44 -19.30 20.90
CA GLN A 10 69.99 -19.24 20.73
C GLN A 10 69.60 -17.88 20.17
N GLN A 11 68.97 -17.98 19.01
CA GLN A 11 68.46 -16.91 18.17
C GLN A 11 67.29 -16.20 18.87
N VAL A 12 67.28 -14.88 18.80
CA VAL A 12 66.12 -14.05 19.13
C VAL A 12 65.09 -14.23 18.02
N SER A 13 63.96 -14.88 18.33
CA SER A 13 62.79 -14.94 17.46
C SER A 13 61.84 -13.80 17.83
N THR A 14 61.59 -12.89 16.90
CA THR A 14 60.55 -11.86 16.99
C THR A 14 59.16 -12.49 16.77
N PRO A 15 58.15 -12.23 17.61
CA PRO A 15 56.79 -12.66 17.33
C PRO A 15 56.11 -11.72 16.33
N THR A 16 55.61 -12.28 15.24
CA THR A 16 54.71 -11.65 14.27
C THR A 16 53.42 -11.18 14.95
N PRO A 17 52.93 -9.95 14.72
CA PRO A 17 51.64 -9.54 15.27
C PRO A 17 50.50 -10.24 14.52
N GLY A 18 49.67 -10.95 15.27
CA GLY A 18 48.53 -11.71 14.77
C GLY A 18 47.50 -10.83 14.05
N VAL A 19 47.16 -11.23 12.83
CA VAL A 19 45.99 -10.71 12.11
C VAL A 19 44.74 -11.16 12.89
N ARG A 20 44.13 -10.23 13.64
CA ARG A 20 42.78 -10.41 14.18
C ARG A 20 41.83 -10.54 12.99
N GLN A 21 41.45 -11.78 12.66
CA GLN A 21 40.30 -12.03 11.80
C GLN A 21 39.08 -11.41 12.47
N ARG A 22 38.68 -10.26 11.93
CA ARG A 22 37.44 -9.59 12.29
C ARG A 22 36.33 -10.46 11.70
N THR A 23 35.71 -11.29 12.52
CA THR A 23 34.45 -11.96 12.19
C THR A 23 33.45 -10.88 11.78
N SER A 24 33.27 -10.71 10.48
CA SER A 24 32.19 -9.90 9.94
C SER A 24 30.90 -10.66 10.23
N VAL A 25 30.19 -10.27 11.29
CA VAL A 25 28.78 -10.60 11.43
C VAL A 25 28.08 -9.84 10.31
N SER A 26 27.80 -10.52 9.20
CA SER A 26 26.93 -9.99 8.15
C SER A 26 25.53 -9.87 8.77
N ALA A 27 25.24 -8.71 9.35
CA ALA A 27 23.91 -8.35 9.77
C ALA A 27 23.10 -8.15 8.48
N ALA A 28 22.31 -9.17 8.12
CA ALA A 28 21.25 -9.00 7.13
C ALA A 28 20.35 -7.84 7.59
N ALA A 29 20.30 -6.78 6.77
CA ALA A 29 19.48 -5.61 7.06
C ALA A 29 18.01 -6.01 7.17
N PRO A 30 17.25 -5.47 8.15
CA PRO A 30 15.88 -5.88 8.36
C PRO A 30 14.97 -5.41 7.22
N ALA A 31 13.90 -6.19 6.99
CA ALA A 31 12.88 -6.05 5.97
C ALA A 31 12.00 -4.78 6.14
N LEU A 32 12.58 -3.59 5.95
CA LEU A 32 11.90 -2.29 6.12
C LEU A 32 10.92 -1.91 5.00
N ARG A 33 10.78 -2.72 3.94
CA ARG A 33 9.99 -2.34 2.76
C ARG A 33 8.49 -2.61 2.88
N PHE A 34 8.09 -3.64 3.63
CA PHE A 34 6.70 -4.12 3.65
C PHE A 34 5.76 -3.23 4.48
N ALA A 35 6.21 -2.70 5.62
CA ALA A 35 5.39 -1.80 6.44
C ALA A 35 5.12 -0.47 5.73
N ASP A 36 6.12 0.04 5.01
CA ASP A 36 5.99 1.26 4.20
C ASP A 36 5.04 1.04 3.02
N GLU A 37 5.11 -0.13 2.38
CA GLU A 37 4.24 -0.49 1.27
C GLU A 37 2.79 -0.68 1.69
N GLU A 38 2.52 -1.47 2.73
CA GLU A 38 1.15 -1.65 3.25
C GLU A 38 0.53 -0.31 3.68
N ALA A 39 1.33 0.56 4.31
CA ALA A 39 0.89 1.91 4.69
C ALA A 39 0.60 2.78 3.45
N GLU A 40 1.44 2.72 2.42
CA GLU A 40 1.23 3.40 1.14
C GLU A 40 -0.07 2.93 0.47
N VAL A 41 -0.25 1.61 0.34
CA VAL A 41 -1.46 0.98 -0.23
C VAL A 41 -2.70 1.41 0.55
N ARG A 42 -2.65 1.38 1.88
CA ARG A 42 -3.75 1.81 2.75
C ARG A 42 -4.09 3.29 2.54
N ALA A 43 -3.08 4.15 2.37
CA ALA A 43 -3.28 5.56 2.08
C ALA A 43 -3.91 5.78 0.69
N VAL A 44 -3.43 5.07 -0.33
CA VAL A 44 -3.98 5.11 -1.69
C VAL A 44 -5.42 4.61 -1.70
N ALA A 45 -5.71 3.49 -1.05
CA ALA A 45 -7.05 2.92 -0.94
C ALA A 45 -8.01 3.91 -0.26
N ARG A 46 -7.65 4.44 0.92
CA ARG A 46 -8.45 5.44 1.65
C ARG A 46 -8.73 6.67 0.77
N GLY A 47 -7.70 7.24 0.18
CA GLY A 47 -7.82 8.46 -0.64
C GLY A 47 -8.64 8.22 -1.90
N THR A 48 -8.53 7.04 -2.52
CA THR A 48 -9.28 6.69 -3.72
C THR A 48 -10.74 6.37 -3.41
N THR A 49 -11.02 5.65 -2.32
CA THR A 49 -12.39 5.47 -1.83
C THR A 49 -13.07 6.81 -1.59
N GLN A 50 -12.43 7.70 -0.83
CA GLN A 50 -12.99 9.03 -0.54
C GLN A 50 -13.30 9.80 -1.84
N ALA A 51 -12.33 9.86 -2.75
CA ALA A 51 -12.51 10.55 -4.03
C ALA A 51 -13.61 9.91 -4.89
N ALA A 52 -13.74 8.58 -4.90
CA ALA A 52 -14.79 7.89 -5.65
C ALA A 52 -16.19 8.21 -5.09
N MET A 53 -16.34 8.27 -3.77
CA MET A 53 -17.61 8.65 -3.14
C MET A 53 -17.99 10.11 -3.46
N GLU A 54 -17.02 11.01 -3.51
CA GLU A 54 -17.23 12.41 -3.91
C GLU A 54 -17.63 12.55 -5.39
N VAL A 55 -17.11 11.67 -6.27
CA VAL A 55 -17.55 11.59 -7.67
C VAL A 55 -18.99 11.11 -7.75
N LEU A 56 -19.35 10.07 -7.00
CA LEU A 56 -20.71 9.55 -6.96
C LEU A 56 -21.69 10.57 -6.36
N ALA A 57 -21.25 11.39 -5.41
CA ALA A 57 -22.00 12.52 -4.86
C ALA A 57 -22.07 13.73 -5.82
N GLY A 58 -21.32 13.72 -6.92
CA GLY A 58 -21.32 14.78 -7.92
C GLY A 58 -20.52 16.03 -7.55
N ILE A 59 -19.68 15.97 -6.51
CA ILE A 59 -18.89 17.12 -6.03
C ILE A 59 -17.41 17.07 -6.45
N ARG A 60 -16.93 15.91 -6.95
CA ARG A 60 -15.60 15.77 -7.54
C ARG A 60 -15.68 15.40 -9.03
N PRO A 61 -14.90 16.06 -9.91
CA PRO A 61 -14.75 15.65 -11.30
C PRO A 61 -14.05 14.29 -11.45
N ILE A 62 -14.62 13.37 -12.26
CA ILE A 62 -14.09 12.00 -12.44
C ILE A 62 -12.65 11.96 -12.98
N HIS A 63 -12.26 12.89 -13.85
CA HIS A 63 -10.93 12.89 -14.48
C HIS A 63 -9.78 13.01 -13.47
N GLN A 64 -10.04 13.54 -12.26
CA GLN A 64 -9.05 13.59 -11.19
C GLN A 64 -8.63 12.20 -10.69
N LEU A 65 -9.43 11.17 -10.96
CA LEU A 65 -9.14 9.77 -10.59
C LEU A 65 -8.44 9.00 -11.71
N ALA A 66 -8.29 9.57 -12.91
CA ALA A 66 -7.75 8.86 -14.09
C ALA A 66 -6.33 8.30 -13.90
N ARG A 67 -5.51 8.93 -13.04
CA ARG A 67 -4.17 8.42 -12.72
C ARG A 67 -4.21 7.24 -11.74
N ARG A 68 -5.24 7.17 -10.88
CA ARG A 68 -5.36 6.20 -9.78
C ARG A 68 -6.17 4.97 -10.15
N LEU A 69 -7.14 5.11 -11.05
CA LEU A 69 -7.97 4.01 -11.53
C LEU A 69 -7.44 3.49 -12.86
N ASP A 70 -7.63 2.21 -13.12
CA ASP A 70 -7.55 1.70 -14.49
C ASP A 70 -8.71 2.23 -15.35
N PRO A 71 -8.60 2.17 -16.69
CA PRO A 71 -9.64 2.68 -17.58
C PRO A 71 -11.01 2.04 -17.37
N GLY A 72 -11.07 0.74 -17.03
CA GLY A 72 -12.30 0.01 -16.75
C GLY A 72 -13.00 0.54 -15.50
N CYS A 73 -12.29 0.65 -14.37
CA CYS A 73 -12.86 1.24 -13.16
C CYS A 73 -13.29 2.70 -13.35
N LEU A 74 -12.51 3.49 -14.08
CA LEU A 74 -12.85 4.89 -14.36
C LEU A 74 -14.18 5.00 -15.11
N ALA A 75 -14.35 4.19 -16.16
CA ALA A 75 -15.57 4.15 -16.97
C ALA A 75 -16.78 3.65 -16.16
N ALA A 76 -16.62 2.59 -15.37
CA ALA A 76 -17.68 2.06 -14.52
C ALA A 76 -18.15 3.08 -13.46
N LEU A 77 -17.20 3.76 -12.81
CA LEU A 77 -17.51 4.81 -11.84
C LEU A 77 -18.21 6.01 -12.49
N GLN A 78 -17.75 6.44 -13.66
CA GLN A 78 -18.39 7.51 -14.44
C GLN A 78 -19.83 7.15 -14.80
N HIS A 79 -20.04 5.93 -15.31
CA HIS A 79 -21.35 5.43 -15.70
C HIS A 79 -22.30 5.39 -14.49
N ARG A 80 -21.85 4.83 -13.36
CA ARG A 80 -22.65 4.77 -12.13
C ARG A 80 -23.00 6.17 -11.60
N ALA A 81 -22.07 7.11 -11.62
CA ALA A 81 -22.34 8.49 -11.24
C ALA A 81 -23.39 9.15 -12.15
N ALA A 82 -23.36 8.87 -13.46
CA ALA A 82 -24.35 9.36 -14.41
C ALA A 82 -25.75 8.78 -14.14
N LEU A 83 -25.84 7.47 -13.85
CA LEU A 83 -27.11 6.82 -13.49
C LEU A 83 -27.72 7.41 -12.22
N ILE A 84 -26.92 7.63 -11.18
CA ILE A 84 -27.39 8.26 -9.94
C ILE A 84 -27.95 9.66 -10.22
N ARG A 85 -27.22 10.50 -10.98
CA ARG A 85 -27.69 11.84 -11.33
C ARG A 85 -28.99 11.81 -12.13
N HIS A 86 -29.06 10.93 -13.14
CA HIS A 86 -30.27 10.76 -13.95
C HIS A 86 -31.46 10.36 -13.08
N GLU A 87 -31.28 9.40 -12.17
CA GLU A 87 -32.34 8.93 -11.29
C GLU A 87 -32.80 10.01 -10.29
N VAL A 88 -31.89 10.82 -9.76
CA VAL A 88 -32.22 11.98 -8.90
C VAL A 88 -33.14 12.95 -9.66
N LEU A 89 -32.77 13.29 -10.91
CA LEU A 89 -33.56 14.19 -11.73
C LEU A 89 -34.94 13.60 -12.08
N ARG A 90 -34.99 12.29 -12.35
CA ARG A 90 -36.21 11.59 -12.75
C ARG A 90 -37.22 11.44 -11.60
N THR A 91 -36.76 11.14 -10.39
CA THR A 91 -37.65 10.84 -9.25
C THR A 91 -37.85 12.01 -8.28
N GLY A 92 -36.94 12.99 -8.24
CA GLY A 92 -36.97 14.08 -7.27
C GLY A 92 -36.84 13.61 -5.81
N SER A 93 -36.40 12.37 -5.57
CA SER A 93 -36.35 11.77 -4.23
C SER A 93 -35.32 12.49 -3.33
N PRO A 94 -35.73 13.07 -2.19
CA PRO A 94 -34.82 13.73 -1.26
C PRO A 94 -33.76 12.79 -0.69
N ASN A 95 -34.10 11.51 -0.50
CA ASN A 95 -33.16 10.51 0.00
C ASN A 95 -32.07 10.20 -1.03
N LEU A 96 -32.44 10.15 -2.32
CA LEU A 96 -31.47 9.92 -3.39
C LEU A 96 -30.58 11.16 -3.60
N ALA A 97 -31.10 12.38 -3.43
CA ALA A 97 -30.31 13.61 -3.49
C ALA A 97 -29.29 13.75 -2.34
N LYS A 98 -29.46 12.99 -1.25
CA LYS A 98 -28.51 12.89 -0.13
C LYS A 98 -27.57 11.69 -0.25
N LEU A 99 -27.78 10.80 -1.24
CA LEU A 99 -26.95 9.62 -1.44
C LEU A 99 -25.49 10.02 -1.61
N HIS A 100 -24.60 9.40 -0.82
CA HIS A 100 -23.16 9.67 -0.79
C HIS A 100 -22.75 11.09 -0.35
N ARG A 101 -23.69 11.96 0.04
CA ARG A 101 -23.37 13.28 0.59
C ARG A 101 -22.63 13.11 1.92
N ASN A 102 -21.64 13.96 2.15
CA ASN A 102 -20.77 13.93 3.34
C ASN A 102 -20.15 12.55 3.61
N SER A 103 -19.89 11.76 2.55
CA SER A 103 -19.23 10.46 2.68
C SER A 103 -17.88 10.60 3.37
N MET A 104 -17.67 9.81 4.42
CA MET A 104 -16.42 9.73 5.17
C MET A 104 -15.95 8.28 5.26
N VAL A 105 -14.69 8.04 4.89
CA VAL A 105 -14.03 6.74 5.09
C VAL A 105 -13.69 6.57 6.57
N ARG A 106 -14.39 5.66 7.26
CA ARG A 106 -14.19 5.37 8.69
C ARG A 106 -12.98 4.48 8.92
N SER A 107 -12.89 3.38 8.18
CA SER A 107 -11.80 2.42 8.30
C SER A 107 -11.41 1.87 6.94
N VAL A 108 -10.15 1.48 6.82
CA VAL A 108 -9.62 0.74 5.68
C VAL A 108 -8.80 -0.41 6.23
N ARG A 109 -9.06 -1.61 5.71
CA ARG A 109 -8.23 -2.79 5.91
C ARG A 109 -7.65 -3.18 4.56
N VAL A 110 -6.40 -3.60 4.55
CA VAL A 110 -5.67 -4.03 3.36
C VAL A 110 -5.09 -5.42 3.62
N CYS A 111 -4.94 -6.19 2.55
CA CYS A 111 -4.40 -7.55 2.58
C CYS A 111 -3.60 -7.75 1.31
N GLU A 112 -2.34 -8.17 1.43
CA GLU A 112 -1.56 -8.61 0.28
C GLU A 112 -2.10 -9.97 -0.18
N VAL A 113 -2.40 -10.10 -1.47
CA VAL A 113 -2.90 -11.36 -2.05
C VAL A 113 -1.86 -12.07 -2.90
N SER A 114 -0.92 -11.30 -3.45
CA SER A 114 0.30 -11.76 -4.11
C SER A 114 1.29 -10.59 -4.19
N ASP A 115 2.55 -10.88 -4.55
CA ASP A 115 3.57 -9.85 -4.74
C ASP A 115 3.06 -8.72 -5.66
N GLY A 116 3.08 -7.48 -5.16
CA GLY A 116 2.61 -6.30 -5.89
C GLY A 116 1.10 -6.19 -6.09
N ILE A 117 0.29 -7.00 -5.40
CA ILE A 117 -1.19 -6.98 -5.47
C ILE A 117 -1.80 -6.99 -4.07
N TYR A 118 -2.65 -6.01 -3.81
CA TYR A 118 -3.40 -5.88 -2.57
C TYR A 118 -4.89 -5.82 -2.81
N GLU A 119 -5.65 -6.40 -1.89
CA GLU A 119 -7.07 -6.15 -1.77
C GLU A 119 -7.33 -5.26 -0.56
N ALA A 120 -8.33 -4.40 -0.68
CA ALA A 120 -8.71 -3.48 0.38
C ALA A 120 -10.23 -3.49 0.58
N SER A 121 -10.62 -3.39 1.84
CA SER A 121 -12.00 -3.19 2.25
C SER A 121 -12.10 -1.90 3.06
N ALA A 122 -12.94 -0.98 2.60
CA ALA A 122 -13.20 0.29 3.25
C ALA A 122 -14.64 0.37 3.75
N VAL A 123 -14.83 0.97 4.93
CA VAL A 123 -16.15 1.29 5.48
C VAL A 123 -16.38 2.78 5.31
N VAL A 124 -17.44 3.14 4.60
CA VAL A 124 -17.84 4.52 4.33
C VAL A 124 -19.16 4.80 5.03
N ALA A 125 -19.23 5.90 5.77
CA ALA A 125 -20.49 6.42 6.29
C ALA A 125 -20.87 7.68 5.51
N ASP A 126 -22.11 7.76 5.03
CA ASP A 126 -22.72 8.96 4.48
C ASP A 126 -23.90 9.41 5.36
N ASP A 127 -24.61 10.47 4.96
CA ASP A 127 -25.75 11.02 5.73
C ASP A 127 -26.90 10.03 5.95
N ILE A 128 -26.97 8.94 5.16
CA ILE A 128 -28.13 8.05 5.12
C ILE A 128 -27.81 6.58 5.42
N ARG A 129 -26.58 6.11 5.16
CA ARG A 129 -26.18 4.70 5.25
C ARG A 129 -24.69 4.54 5.52
N VAL A 130 -24.33 3.34 6.01
CA VAL A 130 -22.96 2.84 5.99
C VAL A 130 -22.83 1.85 4.82
N ARG A 131 -21.73 1.95 4.07
CA ARG A 131 -21.43 1.14 2.89
C ARG A 131 -20.05 0.52 2.99
N ALA A 132 -19.94 -0.70 2.50
CA ALA A 132 -18.65 -1.31 2.23
C ALA A 132 -18.19 -0.94 0.81
N VAL A 133 -16.89 -0.68 0.67
CA VAL A 133 -16.22 -0.50 -0.61
C VAL A 133 -15.09 -1.51 -0.71
N ALA A 134 -15.12 -2.34 -1.73
CA ALA A 134 -14.06 -3.29 -2.05
C ALA A 134 -13.17 -2.71 -3.14
N LEU A 135 -11.85 -2.87 -3.01
CA LEU A 135 -10.87 -2.42 -3.97
C LEU A 135 -9.82 -3.51 -4.22
N ARG A 136 -9.34 -3.59 -5.46
CA ARG A 136 -8.10 -4.29 -5.81
C ARG A 136 -7.07 -3.27 -6.28
N LEU A 137 -5.86 -3.34 -5.75
CA LEU A 137 -4.74 -2.47 -6.08
C LEU A 137 -3.59 -3.30 -6.64
N GLU A 138 -3.06 -2.86 -7.77
CA GLU A 138 -1.93 -3.49 -8.45
C GLU A 138 -0.81 -2.48 -8.66
N ARG A 139 0.43 -2.92 -8.45
CA ARG A 139 1.61 -2.11 -8.69
C ARG A 139 1.87 -2.00 -10.19
N SER A 140 1.85 -0.78 -10.72
CA SER A 140 2.14 -0.49 -12.13
C SER A 140 3.12 0.66 -12.26
N LYS A 141 4.31 0.42 -12.83
CA LYS A 141 5.36 1.45 -13.04
C LYS A 141 5.60 2.31 -11.78
N ASP A 142 5.79 1.65 -10.64
CA ASP A 142 6.00 2.28 -9.33
C ASP A 142 4.83 3.09 -8.76
N VAL A 143 3.61 2.89 -9.28
CA VAL A 143 2.40 3.53 -8.74
C VAL A 143 1.35 2.46 -8.46
N TRP A 144 0.69 2.56 -7.31
CA TRP A 144 -0.50 1.76 -7.00
C TRP A 144 -1.69 2.24 -7.83
N ARG A 145 -2.23 1.34 -8.65
CA ARG A 145 -3.44 1.57 -9.43
C ARG A 145 -4.55 0.68 -8.93
N VAL A 146 -5.73 1.24 -8.74
CA VAL A 146 -6.94 0.48 -8.44
C VAL A 146 -7.45 -0.13 -9.74
N THR A 147 -7.51 -1.45 -9.80
CA THR A 147 -7.96 -2.23 -10.98
C THR A 147 -9.37 -2.78 -10.82
N GLU A 148 -9.87 -2.85 -9.58
CA GLU A 148 -11.28 -3.13 -9.28
C GLU A 148 -11.78 -2.21 -8.17
N LEU A 149 -13.02 -1.73 -8.31
CA LEU A 149 -13.68 -0.87 -7.32
C LEU A 149 -15.18 -1.15 -7.29
N GLN A 150 -15.68 -1.64 -6.16
CA GLN A 150 -17.10 -1.94 -5.96
C GLN A 150 -17.65 -1.22 -4.73
N VAL A 151 -18.79 -0.55 -4.89
CA VAL A 151 -19.53 0.12 -3.81
C VAL A 151 -20.83 -0.65 -3.54
N GLY A 152 -21.01 -1.07 -2.27
CA GLY A 152 -22.22 -1.73 -1.77
C GLY A 152 -23.42 -0.80 -1.57
#